data_AF-A0AAD4FER3-F1
#
_entry.id   AF-A0AAD4FER3-F1
#
_cell.length_a   1.000
_cell.length_b   1.000
_cell.length_c   1.000
_cell.angle_alpha   90.00
_cell.angle_beta   90.00
_cell.angle_gamma   90.00
#
_symmetry.space_group_name_H-M   'P 1'
#
loop_
_entity.id
_entity.type
_entity.pdbx_description
1 polymer ?
#
loop_
_entity_poly.entity_id
_entity_poly.type
_entity_poly.pdbx_seq_one_letter_code
_entity_poly.pdbx_strand_id
1 'polypeptide(L)'
;MAPKAPAKTLASRMRGHAAAYLTPFRKRIATTANAIYLKANAAYLEARHRPAIVARERLRLKPFDYWMLFVRVAAIGIIITGITLGAKRTYITLGLSRIFGEEVDADLKLAFPGLFNKSLDVLLVSSLEYMASLLLTIWMAQTSVKQGVTYNDFGLKDELTKPWMTKTTARDRKTMRVEHPKVFLQGVDWLNILGIGQSNIGGEGYPPWDWALGMSASLTFTGLARVVSTVKEDKKGWQHVFHYRTDGDAWKRWTALNTDFARSNGSVETILADDGQVTSVYNWLKETRHQPTSSSIGWTGNLTLILPVLNTVCTPTESSNVEGSIDIRLPAKNVLSEARIAIDFGPVPSLGFTGAICSSVFRHGLYPVNVWIIDRQSPDLSLNHYGDELHQNIVYERANAADFDVANGVGVQARDIMPRLELLVPATGLLPQFLLISRNLQAIDPIVNTDAMGLSIVMGVLLQNIFSTSNKYWSPLPPSLPSRFEEVISSYPIQWQLYGSSPRMNWEWAAVAILVIVLLSFCFGMYQTLRYWMAPGSWVQLDGMIMIAQQSPPLDDIGDEKKAQKRIYSVVKEGSGELVLSSKVG
;
A
#
# COMPACT_ATOMS: atom_id res chain seq x y z
N MET A 1 -57.54 37.72 -95.78
CA MET A 1 -56.26 37.08 -95.39
C MET A 1 -55.94 37.49 -93.97
N ALA A 2 -55.64 36.53 -93.09
CA ALA A 2 -55.27 36.74 -91.69
C ALA A 2 -53.89 37.42 -91.55
N PRO A 3 -53.57 37.98 -90.36
CA PRO A 3 -52.63 37.22 -89.53
C PRO A 3 -53.03 37.12 -88.04
N LYS A 4 -52.65 35.97 -87.48
CA LYS A 4 -52.81 35.50 -86.09
C LYS A 4 -52.18 36.46 -85.07
N ALA A 5 -52.89 36.68 -83.98
CA ALA A 5 -52.34 37.23 -82.74
C ALA A 5 -51.28 36.28 -82.14
N PRO A 6 -50.14 36.80 -81.64
CA PRO A 6 -49.21 35.99 -80.85
C PRO A 6 -49.72 35.85 -79.42
N ALA A 7 -49.93 34.59 -79.02
CA ALA A 7 -50.20 34.19 -77.65
C ALA A 7 -49.01 34.56 -76.75
N LYS A 8 -49.20 35.54 -75.85
CA LYS A 8 -48.27 35.77 -74.74
C LYS A 8 -48.44 34.63 -73.73
N THR A 9 -47.42 33.79 -73.67
CA THR A 9 -47.30 32.62 -72.78
C THR A 9 -47.39 33.02 -71.31
N LEU A 10 -48.15 32.24 -70.53
CA LEU A 10 -48.37 32.35 -69.08
C LEU A 10 -47.06 32.51 -68.27
N ALA A 11 -45.95 31.99 -68.80
CA ALA A 11 -44.61 32.08 -68.21
C ALA A 11 -44.02 33.51 -68.17
N SER A 12 -44.43 34.41 -69.07
CA SER A 12 -43.99 35.81 -69.07
C SER A 12 -44.72 36.64 -67.99
N ARG A 13 -45.97 36.29 -67.68
CA ARG A 13 -46.78 37.00 -66.67
C ARG A 13 -46.41 36.59 -65.24
N MET A 14 -45.97 35.35 -65.02
CA MET A 14 -45.48 34.91 -63.70
C MET A 14 -44.11 35.49 -63.31
N ARG A 15 -43.20 35.75 -64.26
CA ARG A 15 -41.91 36.39 -63.95
C ARG A 15 -42.05 37.85 -63.50
N GLY A 16 -43.03 38.58 -64.03
CA GLY A 16 -43.32 39.96 -63.60
C GLY A 16 -43.84 40.04 -62.17
N HIS A 17 -44.70 39.11 -61.75
CA HIS A 17 -45.22 39.08 -60.39
C HIS A 17 -44.21 38.57 -59.35
N ALA A 18 -43.35 37.60 -59.70
CA ALA A 18 -42.28 37.15 -58.81
C ALA A 18 -41.21 38.24 -58.59
N ALA A 19 -40.84 39.00 -59.63
CA ALA A 19 -39.88 40.09 -59.51
C ALA A 19 -40.41 41.27 -58.67
N ALA A 20 -41.72 41.55 -58.72
CA ALA A 20 -42.37 42.60 -57.94
C ALA A 20 -42.50 42.26 -56.43
N TYR A 21 -42.58 40.98 -56.07
CA TYR A 21 -42.64 40.55 -54.66
C TYR A 21 -41.26 40.28 -54.04
N LEU A 22 -40.29 39.78 -54.81
CA LEU A 22 -38.96 39.44 -54.30
C LEU A 22 -38.07 40.66 -54.02
N THR A 23 -38.26 41.75 -54.75
CA THR A 23 -37.48 42.99 -54.53
C THR A 23 -37.75 43.66 -53.18
N PRO A 24 -39.02 43.91 -52.75
CA PRO A 24 -39.27 44.47 -51.43
C PRO A 24 -38.92 43.49 -50.30
N PHE A 25 -39.07 42.18 -50.53
CA PHE A 25 -38.72 41.16 -49.52
C PHE A 25 -37.20 41.07 -49.29
N ARG A 26 -36.39 41.05 -50.37
CA ARG A 26 -34.92 41.13 -50.25
C ARG A 26 -34.48 42.43 -49.57
N LYS A 27 -35.14 43.55 -49.87
CA LYS A 27 -34.82 44.83 -49.24
C LYS A 27 -35.14 44.82 -47.74
N ARG A 28 -36.24 44.18 -47.31
CA ARG A 28 -36.58 43.98 -45.89
C ARG A 28 -35.63 43.02 -45.17
N ILE A 29 -35.23 41.92 -45.79
CA ILE A 29 -34.26 41.00 -45.19
C ILE A 29 -32.90 41.68 -45.06
N ALA A 30 -32.42 42.37 -46.10
CA ALA A 30 -31.15 43.07 -46.05
C ALA A 30 -31.15 44.19 -44.99
N THR A 31 -32.24 44.94 -44.85
CA THR A 31 -32.37 45.96 -43.80
C THR A 31 -32.46 45.37 -42.40
N THR A 32 -33.17 44.25 -42.23
CA THR A 32 -33.27 43.56 -40.92
C THR A 32 -31.93 42.93 -40.53
N ALA A 33 -31.25 42.27 -41.47
CA ALA A 33 -29.93 41.69 -41.26
C ALA A 33 -28.88 42.77 -40.95
N ASN A 34 -28.92 43.89 -41.67
CA ASN A 34 -28.00 45.00 -41.41
C ASN A 34 -28.32 45.70 -40.08
N ALA A 35 -29.59 45.78 -39.67
CA ALA A 35 -29.97 46.30 -38.35
C ALA A 35 -29.52 45.36 -37.21
N ILE A 36 -29.63 44.04 -37.40
CA ILE A 36 -29.11 43.04 -36.45
C ILE A 36 -27.59 43.11 -36.40
N TYR A 37 -26.92 43.20 -37.55
CA TYR A 37 -25.47 43.34 -37.63
C TYR A 37 -24.99 44.64 -36.97
N LEU A 38 -25.65 45.78 -37.22
CA LEU A 38 -25.33 47.05 -36.58
C LEU A 38 -25.62 47.03 -35.09
N LYS A 39 -26.69 46.37 -34.64
CA LYS A 39 -26.99 46.21 -33.21
C LYS A 39 -25.97 45.31 -32.52
N ALA A 40 -25.53 44.24 -33.18
CA ALA A 40 -24.47 43.36 -32.71
C ALA A 40 -23.11 44.07 -32.70
N ASN A 41 -22.81 44.85 -33.74
CA ASN A 41 -21.56 45.61 -33.84
C ASN A 41 -21.53 46.80 -32.87
N ALA A 42 -22.67 47.44 -32.62
CA ALA A 42 -22.81 48.46 -31.58
C ALA A 42 -22.66 47.85 -30.19
N ALA A 43 -23.27 46.69 -29.90
CA ALA A 43 -23.07 45.97 -28.65
C ALA A 43 -21.61 45.49 -28.47
N TYR A 44 -20.97 45.07 -29.56
CA TYR A 44 -19.56 44.68 -29.59
C TYR A 44 -18.64 45.88 -29.35
N LEU A 45 -18.90 47.02 -30.00
CA LEU A 45 -18.16 48.26 -29.79
C LEU A 45 -18.39 48.84 -28.39
N GLU A 46 -19.62 48.73 -27.86
CA GLU A 46 -19.96 49.10 -26.49
C GLU A 46 -19.23 48.20 -25.47
N ALA A 47 -19.10 46.90 -25.76
CA ALA A 47 -18.29 45.97 -24.95
C ALA A 47 -16.78 46.25 -25.07
N ARG A 48 -16.30 46.65 -26.25
CA ARG A 48 -14.88 46.98 -26.54
C ARG A 48 -14.46 48.34 -25.98
N HIS A 49 -15.42 49.25 -25.76
CA HIS A 49 -15.21 50.58 -25.20
C HIS A 49 -15.69 50.73 -23.76
N ARG A 50 -15.94 49.64 -23.03
CA ARG A 50 -15.82 49.72 -21.57
C ARG A 50 -14.33 49.80 -21.27
N PRO A 51 -13.73 50.97 -20.98
CA PRO A 51 -12.46 50.94 -20.28
C PRO A 51 -12.75 50.12 -19.02
N ALA A 52 -12.01 49.04 -18.82
CA ALA A 52 -11.92 48.42 -17.52
C ALA A 52 -11.16 49.41 -16.61
N ILE A 53 -11.76 50.57 -16.34
CA ILE A 53 -11.65 51.15 -15.03
C ILE A 53 -12.44 50.16 -14.18
N VAL A 54 -11.76 49.09 -13.78
CA VAL A 54 -12.06 48.44 -12.53
C VAL A 54 -11.94 49.58 -11.55
N ALA A 55 -13.06 50.23 -11.23
CA ALA A 55 -13.15 51.03 -10.05
C ALA A 55 -12.71 50.06 -8.97
N ARG A 56 -11.47 50.22 -8.47
CA ARG A 56 -10.99 49.44 -7.35
C ARG A 56 -12.04 49.64 -6.30
N GLU A 57 -12.87 48.62 -6.05
CA GLU A 57 -13.73 48.64 -4.89
C GLU A 57 -12.78 48.99 -3.75
N ARG A 58 -13.02 50.13 -3.09
CA ARG A 58 -12.33 50.44 -1.86
C ARG A 58 -12.53 49.22 -1.00
N LEU A 59 -11.46 48.48 -0.76
CA LEU A 59 -11.43 47.23 -0.01
C LEU A 59 -12.20 47.45 1.29
N ARG A 60 -13.48 47.12 1.30
CA ARG A 60 -14.20 46.77 2.51
C ARG A 60 -13.64 45.40 2.84
N LEU A 61 -12.48 45.40 3.49
CA LEU A 61 -11.86 44.21 4.06
C LEU A 61 -12.98 43.45 4.75
N LYS A 62 -13.36 42.31 4.17
CA LYS A 62 -14.40 41.50 4.77
C LYS A 62 -13.83 41.00 6.11
N PRO A 63 -14.67 40.71 7.12
CA PRO A 63 -14.20 40.15 8.38
C PRO A 63 -13.28 38.93 8.18
N PHE A 64 -13.50 38.19 7.09
CA PHE A 64 -12.68 37.07 6.64
C PHE A 64 -11.23 37.46 6.25
N ASP A 65 -11.04 38.63 5.63
CA ASP A 65 -9.70 39.10 5.24
C ASP A 65 -8.88 39.51 6.47
N TYR A 66 -9.54 40.12 7.47
CA TYR A 66 -8.92 40.40 8.77
C TYR A 66 -8.53 39.12 9.52
N TRP A 67 -9.40 38.11 9.49
CA TRP A 67 -9.12 36.81 10.09
C TRP A 67 -7.92 36.12 9.43
N MET A 68 -7.86 36.13 8.10
CA MET A 68 -6.71 35.61 7.35
C MET A 68 -5.42 36.36 7.66
N LEU A 69 -5.48 37.68 7.80
CA LEU A 69 -4.32 38.50 8.15
C LEU A 69 -3.84 38.21 9.59
N PHE A 70 -4.78 38.02 10.52
CA PHE A 70 -4.48 37.61 11.90
C PHE A 70 -3.81 36.24 11.96
N VAL A 71 -4.35 35.22 11.27
CA VAL A 71 -3.77 33.88 11.19
C VAL A 71 -2.33 33.92 10.64
N ARG A 72 -2.07 34.79 9.65
CA ARG A 72 -0.73 34.98 9.08
C ARG A 72 0.24 35.64 10.04
N VAL A 73 -0.18 36.69 10.75
CA VAL A 73 0.65 37.34 11.78
C VAL A 73 0.97 36.36 12.92
N ALA A 74 -0.01 35.55 13.33
CA ALA A 74 0.19 34.50 14.31
C ALA A 74 1.19 33.43 13.82
N ALA A 75 1.07 32.98 12.57
CA ALA A 75 1.99 32.03 11.95
C ALA A 75 3.43 32.58 11.87
N ILE A 76 3.59 33.84 11.46
CA ILE A 76 4.88 34.56 11.46
C ILE A 76 5.48 34.56 12.88
N GLY A 77 4.67 34.88 13.89
CA GLY A 77 5.07 34.84 15.29
C GLY A 77 5.57 33.46 15.71
N ILE A 78 4.81 32.40 15.42
CA ILE A 78 5.16 31.01 15.75
C ILE A 78 6.47 30.60 15.07
N ILE A 79 6.66 30.94 13.79
CA ILE A 79 7.88 30.62 13.04
C ILE A 79 9.08 31.37 13.63
N ILE A 80 8.96 32.67 13.91
CA ILE A 80 10.04 33.47 14.52
C ILE A 80 10.40 32.93 15.91
N THR A 81 9.40 32.60 16.73
CA THR A 81 9.61 31.98 18.04
C THR A 81 10.30 30.63 17.91
N GLY A 82 9.89 29.78 16.95
CA GLY A 82 10.54 28.51 16.66
C GLY A 82 12.01 28.66 16.24
N ILE A 83 12.31 29.58 15.32
CA ILE A 83 13.67 29.87 14.85
C ILE A 83 14.54 30.42 16.00
N THR A 84 14.02 31.36 16.80
CA THR A 84 14.76 31.96 17.91
C THR A 84 15.03 30.98 19.04
N LEU A 85 14.07 30.12 19.39
CA LEU A 85 14.28 29.04 20.36
C LEU A 85 15.26 27.98 19.84
N GLY A 86 15.16 27.61 18.57
CA GLY A 86 16.09 26.70 17.91
C GLY A 86 17.53 27.25 17.87
N ALA A 87 17.69 28.53 17.51
CA ALA A 87 19.00 29.20 17.45
C ALA A 87 19.67 29.31 18.83
N LYS A 88 18.89 29.53 19.89
CA LYS A 88 19.40 29.57 21.27
C LYS A 88 19.70 28.18 21.86
N ARG A 89 19.45 27.09 21.11
CA ARG A 89 19.54 25.69 21.58
C ARG A 89 18.73 25.45 22.86
N THR A 90 17.72 26.27 23.11
CA THR A 90 16.82 26.12 24.24
C THR A 90 15.78 25.08 23.88
N TYR A 91 15.88 23.91 24.48
CA TYR A 91 14.84 22.89 24.41
C TYR A 91 13.73 23.26 25.39
N ILE A 92 12.50 23.37 24.89
CA ILE A 92 11.33 23.28 25.77
C ILE A 92 11.14 21.79 26.00
N THR A 93 11.73 21.26 27.06
CA THR A 93 11.25 20.01 27.61
C THR A 93 9.84 20.27 28.13
N LEU A 94 8.83 19.63 27.55
CA LEU A 94 7.48 19.51 28.12
C LEU A 94 7.53 18.63 29.40
N GLY A 95 8.49 18.91 30.29
CA GLY A 95 8.57 18.41 31.66
C GLY A 95 7.87 19.33 32.65
N LEU A 96 7.23 20.41 32.18
CA LEU A 96 6.25 21.16 32.97
C LEU A 96 5.03 20.27 33.14
N SER A 97 5.04 19.49 34.22
CA SER A 97 3.89 18.73 34.69
C SER A 97 2.69 19.64 34.93
N ARG A 98 2.88 20.96 35.08
CA ARG A 98 1.81 21.93 35.37
C ARG A 98 1.77 23.08 34.38
N ILE A 99 0.64 23.26 33.70
CA ILE A 99 0.29 24.47 32.96
C ILE A 99 -0.86 25.12 33.76
N PHE A 100 -0.69 26.37 34.18
CA PHE A 100 -1.61 27.05 35.11
C PHE A 100 -1.85 26.34 36.47
N GLY A 101 -0.90 25.51 36.91
CA GLY A 101 -0.98 24.82 38.21
C GLY A 101 -1.70 23.47 38.18
N GLU A 102 -2.31 23.09 37.07
CA GLU A 102 -2.95 21.77 36.89
C GLU A 102 -2.07 20.78 36.14
N GLU A 103 -2.14 19.51 36.55
CA GLU A 103 -1.36 18.45 35.94
C GLU A 103 -1.87 18.11 34.53
N VAL A 104 -0.99 18.30 33.54
CA VAL A 104 -1.35 18.09 32.14
C VAL A 104 -1.35 16.60 31.83
N ASP A 105 -2.51 16.11 31.39
CA ASP A 105 -2.75 14.71 31.01
C ASP A 105 -1.75 14.22 29.95
N ALA A 106 -1.38 12.95 30.02
CA ALA A 106 -0.44 12.31 29.10
C ALA A 106 -0.95 12.36 27.65
N ASP A 107 -2.26 12.25 27.47
CA ASP A 107 -2.90 12.33 26.16
C ASP A 107 -2.82 13.74 25.56
N LEU A 108 -2.94 14.80 26.39
CA LEU A 108 -2.75 16.18 25.93
C LEU A 108 -1.29 16.45 25.53
N LYS A 109 -0.33 15.84 26.25
CA LYS A 109 1.10 15.92 25.92
C LYS A 109 1.43 15.24 24.60
N LEU A 110 0.72 14.18 24.21
CA LEU A 110 0.87 13.51 22.91
C LEU A 110 0.07 14.20 21.79
N ALA A 111 -1.10 14.74 22.11
CA ALA A 111 -1.93 15.48 21.16
C ALA A 111 -1.30 16.82 20.74
N PHE A 112 -0.57 17.49 21.63
CA PHE A 112 0.01 18.81 21.37
C PHE A 112 1.06 18.81 20.24
N PRO A 113 2.05 17.89 20.19
CA PRO A 113 2.93 17.71 19.03
C PRO A 113 2.17 17.38 17.74
N GLY A 114 1.11 16.56 17.82
CA GLY A 114 0.26 16.23 16.68
C GLY A 114 -0.46 17.45 16.12
N LEU A 115 -1.08 18.25 16.99
CA LEU A 115 -1.76 19.50 16.66
C LEU A 115 -0.77 20.53 16.09
N PHE A 116 0.41 20.66 16.69
CA PHE A 116 1.44 21.58 16.25
C PHE A 116 1.98 21.22 14.87
N ASN A 117 2.31 19.95 14.65
CA ASN A 117 2.72 19.44 13.34
C ASN A 117 1.62 19.66 12.29
N LYS A 118 0.36 19.39 12.63
CA LYS A 118 -0.75 19.58 11.69
C LYS A 118 -1.01 21.05 11.39
N SER A 119 -0.84 21.93 12.39
CA SER A 119 -0.97 23.38 12.20
C SER A 119 0.15 23.92 11.32
N LEU A 120 1.39 23.47 11.50
CA LEU A 120 2.51 23.83 10.62
C LEU A 120 2.30 23.32 9.19
N ASP A 121 1.80 22.10 9.03
CA ASP A 121 1.46 21.50 7.72
C ASP A 121 0.42 22.36 6.99
N VAL A 122 -0.69 22.70 7.67
CA VAL A 122 -1.73 23.59 7.11
C VAL A 122 -1.18 24.97 6.77
N LEU A 123 -0.37 25.56 7.64
CA LEU A 123 0.25 26.87 7.39
C LEU A 123 1.22 26.84 6.21
N LEU A 124 2.00 25.77 6.09
CA LEU A 124 2.98 25.59 5.01
C LEU A 124 2.28 25.38 3.67
N VAL A 125 1.28 24.49 3.59
CA VAL A 125 0.48 24.28 2.37
C VAL A 125 -0.23 25.57 1.95
N SER A 126 -0.88 26.25 2.90
CA SER A 126 -1.55 27.54 2.63
C SER A 126 -0.57 28.62 2.16
N SER A 127 0.66 28.63 2.71
CA SER A 127 1.70 29.57 2.30
C SER A 127 2.20 29.33 0.88
N LEU A 128 2.40 28.06 0.51
CA LEU A 128 2.87 27.67 -0.81
C LEU A 128 1.80 27.93 -1.86
N GLU A 129 0.54 27.62 -1.57
CA GLU A 129 -0.61 27.94 -2.44
C GLU A 129 -0.72 29.45 -2.69
N TYR A 130 -0.55 30.26 -1.64
CA TYR A 130 -0.59 31.71 -1.76
C TYR A 130 0.59 32.25 -2.56
N MET A 131 1.80 31.74 -2.31
CA MET A 131 3.02 32.16 -3.03
C MET A 131 2.92 31.80 -4.52
N ALA A 132 2.50 30.58 -4.85
CA ALA A 132 2.27 30.16 -6.23
C ALA A 132 1.23 31.07 -6.91
N SER A 133 0.12 31.37 -6.22
CA SER A 133 -0.92 32.28 -6.73
C SER A 133 -0.41 33.70 -6.95
N LEU A 134 0.42 34.22 -6.04
CA LEU A 134 1.00 35.56 -6.13
C LEU A 134 2.05 35.64 -7.25
N LEU A 135 2.94 34.65 -7.36
CA LEU A 135 3.95 34.57 -8.42
C LEU A 135 3.30 34.50 -9.79
N LEU A 136 2.26 33.67 -9.94
CA LEU A 136 1.46 33.61 -11.17
C LEU A 136 0.79 34.96 -11.47
N THR A 137 0.22 35.63 -10.46
CA THR A 137 -0.40 36.96 -10.61
C THR A 137 0.62 38.00 -11.07
N ILE A 138 1.80 38.05 -10.47
CA ILE A 138 2.88 39.00 -10.82
C ILE A 138 3.41 38.69 -12.22
N TRP A 139 3.65 37.42 -12.52
CA TRP A 139 4.13 37.00 -13.83
C TRP A 139 3.15 37.42 -14.93
N MET A 140 1.86 37.14 -14.76
CA MET A 140 0.81 37.57 -15.71
C MET A 140 0.62 39.09 -15.78
N ALA A 141 0.85 39.81 -14.69
CA ALA A 141 0.77 41.27 -14.68
C ALA A 141 1.99 41.93 -15.34
N GLN A 142 3.16 41.28 -15.31
CA GLN A 142 4.41 41.78 -15.86
C GLN A 142 4.63 41.39 -17.33
N THR A 143 4.17 40.20 -17.76
CA THR A 143 4.24 39.81 -19.16
C THR A 143 3.18 40.56 -19.95
N SER A 144 3.56 41.70 -20.52
CA SER A 144 2.69 42.55 -21.37
C SER A 144 2.29 41.90 -22.71
N VAL A 145 2.49 40.58 -22.86
CA VAL A 145 2.26 39.83 -24.09
C VAL A 145 0.91 39.13 -23.97
N LYS A 146 0.10 39.22 -25.02
CA LYS A 146 -1.30 38.75 -25.15
C LYS A 146 -1.51 37.23 -25.03
N GLN A 147 -0.75 36.52 -24.21
CA GLN A 147 -0.98 35.10 -23.93
C GLN A 147 -1.83 34.98 -22.67
N GLY A 148 -3.03 34.41 -22.83
CA GLY A 148 -3.88 34.01 -21.71
C GLY A 148 -3.29 32.82 -20.94
N VAL A 149 -3.88 32.52 -19.79
CA VAL A 149 -3.47 31.42 -18.91
C VAL A 149 -3.51 30.08 -19.65
N THR A 150 -2.42 29.31 -19.62
CA THR A 150 -2.32 28.00 -20.28
C THR A 150 -2.48 26.85 -19.28
N TYR A 151 -2.87 25.66 -19.77
CA TYR A 151 -3.05 24.48 -18.92
C TYR A 151 -1.78 24.10 -18.12
N ASN A 152 -0.59 24.43 -18.64
CA ASN A 152 0.70 24.18 -18.02
C ASN A 152 0.96 25.07 -16.78
N ASP A 153 0.39 26.27 -16.75
CA ASP A 153 0.52 27.18 -15.60
C ASP A 153 -0.23 26.63 -14.37
N PHE A 154 -1.27 25.82 -14.60
CA PHE A 154 -2.01 25.12 -13.53
C PHE A 154 -1.27 23.87 -13.06
N GLY A 155 -0.63 23.13 -13.98
CA GLY A 155 0.26 22.03 -13.60
C GLY A 155 1.40 22.50 -12.69
N LEU A 156 1.97 23.68 -12.98
CA LEU A 156 3.00 24.29 -12.14
C LEU A 156 2.50 24.64 -10.73
N LYS A 157 1.26 25.13 -10.59
CA LYS A 157 0.64 25.41 -9.28
C LYS A 157 0.44 24.12 -8.45
N ASP A 158 -0.01 23.05 -9.10
CA ASP A 158 -0.22 21.75 -8.43
C ASP A 158 1.12 21.07 -8.07
N GLU A 159 2.15 21.20 -8.92
CA GLU A 159 3.50 20.71 -8.65
C GLU A 159 4.17 21.47 -7.51
N LEU A 160 4.00 22.80 -7.43
CA LEU A 160 4.55 23.63 -6.36
C LEU A 160 3.86 23.42 -5.00
N THR A 161 2.62 22.94 -4.99
CA THR A 161 1.83 22.75 -3.76
C THR A 161 1.88 21.32 -3.21
N LYS A 162 2.26 20.33 -4.04
CA LYS A 162 2.38 18.93 -3.65
C LYS A 162 3.67 18.27 -4.16
N PRO A 163 4.86 18.80 -3.79
CA PRO A 163 6.15 18.30 -4.29
C PRO A 163 6.45 16.84 -3.90
N TRP A 164 5.72 16.26 -2.93
CA TRP A 164 5.84 14.85 -2.56
C TRP A 164 4.93 13.90 -3.36
N MET A 165 3.95 14.43 -4.11
CA MET A 165 3.04 13.64 -4.96
C MET A 165 3.58 13.47 -6.39
N THR A 166 4.67 14.13 -6.74
CA THR A 166 5.32 13.99 -8.05
C THR A 166 5.97 12.61 -8.17
N LYS A 167 5.25 11.70 -8.85
CA LYS A 167 5.68 10.46 -9.51
C LYS A 167 6.95 9.82 -8.93
N THR A 168 6.81 8.66 -8.29
CA THR A 168 7.92 7.75 -7.93
C THR A 168 8.88 7.63 -9.11
N THR A 169 10.00 8.34 -9.02
CA THR A 169 10.99 8.39 -10.08
C THR A 169 11.70 7.03 -10.13
N ALA A 170 12.39 6.73 -11.24
CA ALA A 170 13.24 5.53 -11.31
C ALA A 170 14.28 5.48 -10.16
N ARG A 171 14.68 6.65 -9.66
CA ARG A 171 15.55 6.81 -8.49
C ARG A 171 14.87 6.34 -7.21
N ASP A 172 13.61 6.69 -6.98
CA ASP A 172 12.86 6.28 -5.78
C ASP A 172 12.59 4.78 -5.77
N ARG A 173 12.28 4.20 -6.95
CA ARG A 173 12.17 2.74 -7.09
C ARG A 173 13.46 2.02 -6.70
N LYS A 174 14.62 2.60 -7.04
CA LYS A 174 15.92 2.05 -6.65
C LYS A 174 16.15 2.12 -5.13
N THR A 175 15.66 3.16 -4.46
CA THR A 175 15.78 3.31 -3.00
C THR A 175 14.79 2.43 -2.21
N MET A 176 13.65 2.11 -2.80
CA MET A 176 12.63 1.21 -2.23
C MET A 176 12.88 -0.27 -2.55
N ARG A 177 13.87 -0.57 -3.39
CA ARG A 177 14.27 -1.94 -3.72
C ARG A 177 15.41 -2.33 -2.81
N VAL A 178 15.29 -3.51 -2.21
CA VAL A 178 16.37 -4.10 -1.40
C VAL A 178 16.87 -5.37 -2.07
N GLU A 179 18.16 -5.62 -1.90
CA GLU A 179 18.83 -6.80 -2.41
C GLU A 179 19.61 -7.44 -1.26
N HIS A 180 19.42 -8.74 -1.08
CA HIS A 180 20.12 -9.49 -0.04
C HIS A 180 20.48 -10.89 -0.54
N PRO A 181 21.49 -11.54 0.07
CA PRO A 181 21.87 -12.90 -0.28
C PRO A 181 20.73 -13.88 0.01
N LYS A 182 20.67 -14.96 -0.78
CA LYS A 182 19.87 -16.14 -0.46
C LYS A 182 20.40 -16.79 0.83
N VAL A 183 19.49 -17.12 1.73
CA VAL A 183 19.80 -17.78 3.00
C VAL A 183 19.06 -19.11 3.04
N PHE A 184 19.80 -20.21 3.07
CA PHE A 184 19.25 -21.56 3.07
C PHE A 184 19.31 -22.15 4.47
N LEU A 185 18.30 -22.90 4.86
CA LEU A 185 18.32 -23.67 6.09
C LEU A 185 19.27 -24.85 5.92
N GLN A 186 20.23 -24.97 6.84
CA GLN A 186 21.23 -26.04 6.85
C GLN A 186 20.85 -27.17 7.80
N GLY A 187 20.02 -26.90 8.81
CA GLY A 187 19.63 -27.88 9.81
C GLY A 187 18.67 -27.33 10.85
N VAL A 188 18.25 -28.22 11.74
CA VAL A 188 17.31 -27.94 12.84
C VAL A 188 17.74 -28.64 14.12
N ASP A 189 17.44 -28.06 15.28
CA ASP A 189 17.50 -28.76 16.58
C ASP A 189 16.28 -28.46 17.45
N TRP A 190 16.06 -29.30 18.46
CA TRP A 190 15.04 -29.10 19.51
C TRP A 190 15.65 -28.96 20.91
N LEU A 191 16.95 -28.67 21.01
CA LEU A 191 17.67 -28.43 22.27
C LEU A 191 17.15 -27.18 22.99
N ASN A 192 16.54 -26.22 22.28
CA ASN A 192 15.81 -25.12 22.95
C ASN A 192 14.73 -25.64 23.91
N ILE A 193 14.03 -26.72 23.55
CA ILE A 193 12.95 -27.27 24.38
C ILE A 193 13.52 -27.95 25.63
N LEU A 194 14.72 -28.54 25.54
CA LEU A 194 15.44 -29.02 26.73
C LEU A 194 15.77 -27.88 27.69
N GLY A 195 16.25 -26.74 27.17
CA GLY A 195 16.59 -25.58 28.01
C GLY A 195 15.40 -25.06 28.83
N ILE A 196 14.21 -25.05 28.23
CA ILE A 196 12.96 -24.70 28.93
C ILE A 196 12.64 -25.73 30.01
N GLY A 197 12.77 -27.03 29.68
CA GLY A 197 12.56 -28.11 30.65
C GLY A 197 13.49 -28.00 31.85
N GLN A 198 14.78 -27.73 31.60
CA GLN A 198 15.77 -27.54 32.66
C GLN A 198 15.41 -26.33 33.55
N SER A 199 15.01 -25.23 32.93
CA SER A 199 14.61 -24.01 33.65
C SER A 199 13.39 -24.23 34.56
N ASN A 200 12.46 -25.08 34.15
CA ASN A 200 11.25 -25.40 34.94
C ASN A 200 11.51 -26.37 36.09
N ILE A 201 12.46 -27.30 35.95
CA ILE A 201 12.77 -28.29 37.00
C ILE A 201 13.66 -27.69 38.10
N GLY A 202 14.41 -26.62 37.80
CA GLY A 202 15.11 -25.82 38.82
C GLY A 202 16.28 -26.53 39.53
N GLY A 203 16.87 -27.57 38.92
CA GLY A 203 17.94 -28.38 39.52
C GLY A 203 19.17 -28.55 38.62
N GLU A 204 20.31 -28.87 39.23
CA GLU A 204 21.51 -29.33 38.52
C GLU A 204 21.27 -30.75 37.99
N GLY A 205 21.15 -30.91 36.67
CA GLY A 205 20.93 -32.19 36.02
C GLY A 205 20.39 -32.02 34.61
N TYR A 206 20.58 -33.02 33.74
CA TYR A 206 19.93 -33.05 32.44
C TYR A 206 18.43 -33.29 32.68
N PRO A 207 17.51 -32.40 32.28
CA PRO A 207 16.10 -32.75 32.25
C PRO A 207 15.96 -34.01 31.39
N PRO A 208 15.12 -34.99 31.79
CA PRO A 208 14.88 -36.15 30.96
C PRO A 208 14.44 -35.68 29.56
N TRP A 209 15.03 -36.26 28.52
CA TRP A 209 14.64 -35.98 27.12
C TRP A 209 13.11 -36.12 26.93
N ASP A 210 12.47 -36.96 27.73
CA ASP A 210 11.01 -37.12 27.79
C ASP A 210 10.24 -35.82 28.11
N TRP A 211 10.77 -34.92 28.94
CA TRP A 211 10.11 -33.64 29.20
C TRP A 211 10.08 -32.77 27.96
N ALA A 212 11.21 -32.69 27.24
CA ALA A 212 11.28 -31.92 26.00
C ALA A 212 10.41 -32.52 24.90
N LEU A 213 10.37 -33.85 24.78
CA LEU A 213 9.45 -34.54 23.87
C LEU A 213 7.98 -34.28 24.24
N GLY A 214 7.63 -34.32 25.52
CA GLY A 214 6.27 -34.02 26.00
C GLY A 214 5.85 -32.58 25.72
N MET A 215 6.75 -31.62 25.94
CA MET A 215 6.49 -30.21 25.62
C MET A 215 6.40 -29.98 24.11
N SER A 216 7.29 -30.57 23.31
CA SER A 216 7.23 -30.52 21.85
C SER A 216 5.92 -31.12 21.32
N ALA A 217 5.48 -32.25 21.87
CA ALA A 217 4.19 -32.86 21.55
C ALA A 217 3.03 -31.91 21.87
N SER A 218 2.97 -31.36 23.09
CA SER A 218 1.91 -30.44 23.52
C SER A 218 1.82 -29.19 22.63
N LEU A 219 2.96 -28.56 22.32
CA LEU A 219 3.01 -27.38 21.45
C LEU A 219 2.57 -27.71 20.02
N THR A 220 3.02 -28.85 19.50
CA THR A 220 2.64 -29.32 18.16
C THR A 220 1.14 -29.60 18.09
N PHE A 221 0.58 -30.26 19.11
CA PHE A 221 -0.85 -30.57 19.19
C PHE A 221 -1.70 -29.30 19.29
N THR A 222 -1.26 -28.32 20.08
CA THR A 222 -1.93 -27.01 20.20
C THR A 222 -2.01 -26.31 18.84
N GLY A 223 -0.98 -26.45 18.00
CA GLY A 223 -0.97 -25.90 16.65
C GLY A 223 -2.02 -26.54 15.70
N LEU A 224 -2.59 -27.69 16.04
CA LEU A 224 -3.72 -28.27 15.28
C LEU A 224 -5.08 -27.66 15.65
N ALA A 225 -5.20 -27.01 16.81
CA ALA A 225 -6.48 -26.52 17.33
C ALA A 225 -7.18 -25.50 16.39
N ARG A 226 -6.41 -24.82 15.54
CA ARG A 226 -6.92 -23.78 14.64
C ARG A 226 -7.12 -24.23 13.19
N VAL A 227 -6.72 -25.46 12.83
CA VAL A 227 -6.79 -25.94 11.44
C VAL A 227 -8.21 -25.84 10.87
N VAL A 228 -9.18 -26.35 11.62
CA VAL A 228 -10.60 -26.34 11.22
C VAL A 228 -11.13 -24.91 11.05
N SER A 229 -10.83 -24.02 11.99
CA SER A 229 -11.25 -22.61 11.89
C SER A 229 -10.58 -21.88 10.74
N THR A 230 -9.29 -22.16 10.48
CA THR A 230 -8.54 -21.54 9.38
C THR A 230 -9.07 -21.98 8.02
N VAL A 231 -9.40 -23.27 7.84
CA VAL A 231 -9.98 -23.78 6.59
C VAL A 231 -11.41 -23.26 6.36
N LYS A 232 -12.13 -22.96 7.45
CA LYS A 232 -13.49 -22.40 7.40
C LYS A 232 -13.54 -20.94 6.93
N GLU A 233 -12.43 -20.21 6.93
CA GLU A 233 -12.42 -18.84 6.45
C GLU A 233 -12.90 -18.74 5.00
N ASP A 234 -13.77 -17.75 4.73
CA ASP A 234 -14.34 -17.54 3.39
C ASP A 234 -13.26 -17.22 2.35
N LYS A 235 -12.19 -16.55 2.80
CA LYS A 235 -11.04 -16.15 2.01
C LYS A 235 -10.04 -17.31 1.92
N LYS A 236 -9.97 -17.96 0.75
CA LYS A 236 -9.02 -19.05 0.46
C LYS A 236 -7.64 -18.50 0.07
N GLY A 237 -6.60 -19.30 0.28
CA GLY A 237 -5.20 -18.96 0.04
C GLY A 237 -4.33 -19.14 1.30
N TRP A 238 -3.20 -18.45 1.37
CA TRP A 238 -2.29 -18.51 2.51
C TRP A 238 -2.94 -17.96 3.78
N GLN A 239 -2.99 -18.78 4.82
CA GLN A 239 -3.56 -18.43 6.10
C GLN A 239 -2.68 -18.86 7.25
N HIS A 240 -2.57 -18.00 8.27
CA HIS A 240 -1.83 -18.31 9.48
C HIS A 240 -2.62 -19.30 10.34
N VAL A 241 -2.04 -20.48 10.56
CA VAL A 241 -2.68 -21.50 11.41
C VAL A 241 -2.25 -21.32 12.85
N PHE A 242 -0.96 -21.12 13.07
CA PHE A 242 -0.37 -21.06 14.39
C PHE A 242 0.78 -20.07 14.41
N HIS A 243 0.89 -19.31 15.50
CA HIS A 243 2.09 -18.57 15.81
C HIS A 243 2.50 -18.92 17.23
N TYR A 244 3.78 -19.06 17.44
CA TYR A 244 4.34 -19.43 18.72
C TYR A 244 5.55 -18.57 19.04
N ARG A 245 5.68 -18.27 20.34
CA ARG A 245 6.85 -17.66 20.92
C ARG A 245 7.22 -18.50 22.14
N THR A 246 8.43 -19.01 22.14
CA THR A 246 8.97 -19.76 23.27
C THR A 246 9.37 -18.78 24.39
N ASP A 247 9.16 -19.13 25.64
CA ASP A 247 9.71 -18.35 26.75
C ASP A 247 11.25 -18.34 26.68
N GLY A 248 11.84 -17.15 26.80
CA GLY A 248 13.28 -16.94 26.59
C GLY A 248 13.71 -16.83 25.13
N ASP A 249 12.82 -17.10 24.17
CA ASP A 249 13.09 -16.88 22.75
C ASP A 249 12.67 -15.45 22.34
N ALA A 250 13.59 -14.78 21.65
CA ALA A 250 13.36 -13.44 21.11
C ALA A 250 12.46 -13.48 19.87
N TRP A 251 12.30 -14.64 19.24
CA TRP A 251 11.71 -14.77 17.92
C TRP A 251 10.30 -15.35 17.96
N LYS A 252 9.37 -14.72 17.23
CA LYS A 252 8.07 -15.31 16.90
C LYS A 252 8.24 -16.18 15.65
N ARG A 253 7.47 -17.25 15.60
CA ARG A 253 7.51 -18.27 14.54
C ARG A 253 6.10 -18.54 14.07
N TRP A 254 5.91 -18.63 12.76
CA TRP A 254 4.61 -18.76 12.13
C TRP A 254 4.52 -20.02 11.28
N THR A 255 3.44 -20.76 11.45
CA THR A 255 2.98 -21.79 10.52
C THR A 255 1.84 -21.24 9.69
N ALA A 256 1.94 -21.35 8.37
CA ALA A 256 0.82 -21.08 7.47
C ALA A 256 0.49 -22.26 6.58
N LEU A 257 -0.77 -22.29 6.16
CA LEU A 257 -1.37 -23.29 5.30
C LEU A 257 -1.97 -22.59 4.09
N ASN A 258 -1.73 -23.12 2.89
CA ASN A 258 -2.48 -22.71 1.71
C ASN A 258 -3.82 -23.45 1.69
N THR A 259 -4.91 -22.71 1.92
CA THR A 259 -6.29 -23.24 1.99
C THR A 259 -6.98 -23.33 0.63
N ASP A 260 -6.32 -22.91 -0.45
CA ASP A 260 -6.83 -23.03 -1.82
C ASP A 260 -6.52 -24.43 -2.39
N PHE A 261 -7.21 -25.44 -1.86
CA PHE A 261 -6.97 -26.86 -2.19
C PHE A 261 -7.34 -27.23 -3.63
N ALA A 262 -8.18 -26.45 -4.30
CA ALA A 262 -8.52 -26.66 -5.71
C ALA A 262 -7.29 -26.45 -6.60
N ARG A 263 -6.46 -25.47 -6.26
CA ARG A 263 -5.29 -25.08 -7.06
C ARG A 263 -4.15 -26.08 -6.96
N SER A 264 -4.03 -26.78 -5.85
CA SER A 264 -2.91 -27.66 -5.53
C SER A 264 -3.16 -29.14 -5.88
N ASN A 265 -4.28 -29.46 -6.53
CA ASN A 265 -4.65 -30.81 -6.96
C ASN A 265 -4.54 -31.86 -5.84
N GLY A 266 -4.97 -31.50 -4.63
CA GLY A 266 -4.93 -32.37 -3.45
C GLY A 266 -3.60 -32.37 -2.67
N SER A 267 -2.56 -31.67 -3.14
CA SER A 267 -1.36 -31.40 -2.35
C SER A 267 -1.62 -30.28 -1.34
N VAL A 268 -1.18 -30.46 -0.11
CA VAL A 268 -1.25 -29.42 0.91
C VAL A 268 0.11 -28.78 1.05
N GLU A 269 0.16 -27.48 0.77
CA GLU A 269 1.36 -26.68 0.96
C GLU A 269 1.30 -25.99 2.32
N THR A 270 2.32 -26.19 3.14
CA THR A 270 2.53 -25.45 4.39
C THR A 270 3.89 -24.78 4.38
N ILE A 271 3.96 -23.61 4.99
CA ILE A 271 5.20 -22.84 5.09
C ILE A 271 5.45 -22.41 6.53
N LEU A 272 6.72 -22.18 6.82
CA LEU A 272 7.16 -21.62 8.08
C LEU A 272 7.99 -20.36 7.83
N ALA A 273 7.68 -19.31 8.57
CA ALA A 273 8.45 -18.08 8.62
C ALA A 273 8.88 -17.79 10.05
N ASP A 274 10.07 -17.23 10.23
CA ASP A 274 10.58 -16.82 11.54
C ASP A 274 11.11 -15.38 11.52
N ASP A 275 10.99 -14.71 12.67
CA ASP A 275 11.52 -13.36 12.85
C ASP A 275 13.04 -13.29 12.78
N GLY A 276 13.71 -14.39 13.11
CA GLY A 276 15.16 -14.46 13.15
C GLY A 276 15.76 -14.18 11.77
N GLN A 277 15.19 -14.74 10.71
CA GLN A 277 15.62 -14.55 9.33
C GLN A 277 15.38 -13.11 8.88
N VAL A 278 14.18 -12.56 9.14
CA VAL A 278 13.85 -11.16 8.84
C VAL A 278 14.82 -10.21 9.55
N THR A 279 15.04 -10.42 10.85
CA THR A 279 15.93 -9.61 11.68
C THR A 279 17.38 -9.73 11.19
N SER A 280 17.82 -10.92 10.80
CA SER A 280 19.16 -11.15 10.26
C SER A 280 19.37 -10.40 8.96
N VAL A 281 18.39 -10.42 8.04
CA VAL A 281 18.44 -9.64 6.79
C VAL A 281 18.46 -8.14 7.08
N TYR A 282 17.60 -7.65 7.99
CA TYR A 282 17.58 -6.24 8.38
C TYR A 282 18.91 -5.78 8.98
N ASN A 283 19.46 -6.54 9.93
CA ASN A 283 20.75 -6.25 10.57
C ASN A 283 21.89 -6.28 9.55
N TRP A 284 21.92 -7.29 8.68
CA TRP A 284 22.92 -7.40 7.63
C TRP A 284 22.89 -6.21 6.66
N LEU A 285 21.69 -5.81 6.21
CA LEU A 285 21.51 -4.65 5.35
C LEU A 285 22.02 -3.36 6.03
N LYS A 286 21.84 -3.24 7.35
CA LYS A 286 22.31 -2.12 8.16
C LYS A 286 23.82 -2.09 8.33
N GLU A 287 24.42 -3.25 8.63
CA GLU A 287 25.87 -3.41 8.83
C GLU A 287 26.66 -3.16 7.54
N THR A 288 26.16 -3.68 6.41
CA THR A 288 26.77 -3.51 5.08
C THR A 288 26.52 -2.14 4.45
N ARG A 289 25.71 -1.28 5.10
CA ARG A 289 25.35 0.08 4.65
C ARG A 289 24.73 0.13 3.25
N HIS A 290 23.98 -0.90 2.85
CA HIS A 290 23.15 -0.80 1.64
C HIS A 290 22.02 0.22 1.88
N GLN A 291 22.09 1.36 1.19
CA GLN A 291 21.25 2.55 1.42
C GLN A 291 19.73 2.25 1.47
N PRO A 292 18.92 2.96 2.29
CA PRO A 292 19.22 3.87 3.40
C PRO A 292 19.06 3.18 4.79
N THR A 293 19.53 1.93 4.92
CA THR A 293 19.36 1.10 6.13
C THR A 293 20.07 1.61 7.38
N SER A 294 21.24 2.23 7.21
CA SER A 294 22.14 2.58 8.32
C SER A 294 21.50 3.54 9.33
N SER A 295 20.60 4.40 8.86
CA SER A 295 19.85 5.38 9.64
C SER A 295 18.41 4.97 9.93
N SER A 296 17.96 3.82 9.44
CA SER A 296 16.62 3.30 9.70
C SER A 296 16.50 2.81 11.15
N ILE A 297 15.32 3.04 11.72
CA ILE A 297 14.86 2.45 12.98
C ILE A 297 13.85 1.32 12.75
N GLY A 298 13.44 1.12 11.50
CA GLY A 298 12.45 0.15 11.09
C GLY A 298 12.19 0.18 9.59
N TRP A 299 11.33 -0.70 9.13
CA TRP A 299 10.86 -0.72 7.74
C TRP A 299 9.49 -1.38 7.65
N THR A 300 8.80 -1.14 6.54
CA THR A 300 7.60 -1.87 6.18
C THR A 300 7.61 -2.17 4.69
N GLY A 301 7.13 -3.33 4.29
CA GLY A 301 6.99 -3.66 2.88
C GLY A 301 7.09 -5.14 2.58
N ASN A 302 7.23 -5.45 1.30
CA ASN A 302 7.26 -6.82 0.82
C ASN A 302 8.70 -7.31 0.74
N LEU A 303 9.05 -8.25 1.62
CA LEU A 303 10.34 -8.91 1.68
C LEU A 303 10.21 -10.34 1.16
N THR A 304 10.86 -10.65 0.04
CA THR A 304 10.96 -12.02 -0.44
C THR A 304 12.01 -12.78 0.37
N LEU A 305 11.64 -13.91 0.94
CA LEU A 305 12.51 -14.77 1.73
C LEU A 305 12.55 -16.19 1.17
N ILE A 306 13.63 -16.91 1.47
CA ILE A 306 13.64 -18.37 1.33
C ILE A 306 13.02 -18.96 2.58
N LEU A 307 11.86 -19.58 2.43
CA LEU A 307 11.14 -20.22 3.51
C LEU A 307 11.20 -21.75 3.37
N PRO A 308 11.21 -22.48 4.49
CA PRO A 308 10.90 -23.90 4.50
C PRO A 308 9.46 -24.16 4.07
N VAL A 309 9.29 -25.05 3.09
CA VAL A 309 8.01 -25.47 2.55
C VAL A 309 7.86 -26.98 2.69
N LEU A 310 6.71 -27.44 3.18
CA LEU A 310 6.33 -28.85 3.19
C LEU A 310 5.13 -29.06 2.27
N ASN A 311 5.29 -29.96 1.31
CA ASN A 311 4.22 -30.38 0.41
C ASN A 311 3.74 -31.77 0.78
N THR A 312 2.53 -31.84 1.34
CA THR A 312 1.98 -33.06 1.92
C THR A 312 0.83 -33.60 1.07
N VAL A 313 0.95 -34.86 0.65
CA VAL A 313 -0.07 -35.59 -0.10
C VAL A 313 -0.34 -36.89 0.62
N CYS A 314 -1.61 -37.26 0.77
CA CYS A 314 -1.99 -38.55 1.33
C CYS A 314 -2.83 -39.33 0.33
N THR A 315 -2.50 -40.60 0.16
CA THR A 315 -3.23 -41.51 -0.71
C THR A 315 -3.86 -42.61 0.13
N PRO A 316 -5.15 -42.93 -0.07
CA PRO A 316 -5.77 -44.07 0.61
C PRO A 316 -5.06 -45.36 0.20
N THR A 317 -4.89 -46.27 1.15
CA THR A 317 -4.32 -47.60 0.91
C THR A 317 -5.07 -48.64 1.73
N GLU A 318 -5.10 -49.88 1.26
CA GLU A 318 -5.44 -51.01 2.12
C GLU A 318 -4.19 -51.35 2.93
N SER A 319 -4.15 -50.88 4.18
CA SER A 319 -2.98 -51.05 5.04
C SER A 319 -3.02 -52.42 5.71
N SER A 320 -1.94 -53.20 5.59
CA SER A 320 -1.74 -54.43 6.35
C SER A 320 -1.10 -54.19 7.73
N ASN A 321 -0.95 -52.92 8.13
CA ASN A 321 -0.40 -52.57 9.43
C ASN A 321 -1.40 -52.83 10.57
N VAL A 322 -0.90 -52.76 11.80
CA VAL A 322 -1.71 -52.91 13.02
C VAL A 322 -2.82 -51.84 13.04
N GLU A 323 -4.02 -52.22 13.50
CA GLU A 323 -5.15 -51.30 13.68
C GLU A 323 -4.73 -50.07 14.50
N GLY A 324 -5.09 -48.87 14.04
CA GLY A 324 -4.78 -47.61 14.72
C GLY A 324 -3.31 -47.17 14.67
N SER A 325 -2.40 -47.94 14.05
CA SER A 325 -0.97 -47.61 14.02
C SER A 325 -0.66 -46.37 13.19
N ILE A 326 0.37 -45.64 13.62
CA ILE A 326 0.98 -44.52 12.89
C ILE A 326 2.48 -44.83 12.82
N ASP A 327 2.98 -45.17 11.64
CA ASP A 327 4.41 -45.45 11.42
C ASP A 327 5.05 -44.33 10.62
N ILE A 328 6.22 -43.85 11.04
CA ILE A 328 6.93 -42.75 10.39
C ILE A 328 8.22 -43.30 9.77
N ARG A 329 8.26 -43.26 8.44
CA ARG A 329 9.41 -43.64 7.63
C ARG A 329 10.24 -42.40 7.30
N LEU A 330 11.50 -42.45 7.71
CA LEU A 330 12.48 -41.39 7.49
C LEU A 330 12.92 -41.35 6.00
N PRO A 331 13.40 -40.19 5.52
CA PRO A 331 13.99 -40.08 4.19
C PRO A 331 15.09 -41.11 3.94
N ALA A 332 15.08 -41.75 2.76
CA ALA A 332 16.08 -42.74 2.40
C ALA A 332 17.43 -42.08 2.02
N LYS A 333 18.51 -42.39 2.77
CA LYS A 333 19.84 -41.79 2.59
C LYS A 333 20.42 -41.88 1.17
N ASN A 334 19.95 -42.82 0.35
CA ASN A 334 20.51 -43.09 -0.97
C ASN A 334 19.84 -42.30 -2.10
N VAL A 335 18.81 -41.49 -1.81
CA VAL A 335 18.06 -40.74 -2.81
C VAL A 335 18.15 -39.25 -2.48
N LEU A 336 19.24 -38.60 -2.91
CA LEU A 336 19.51 -37.16 -2.71
C LEU A 336 18.37 -36.25 -3.23
N SER A 337 17.49 -36.76 -4.09
CA SER A 337 16.34 -36.02 -4.62
C SER A 337 15.08 -36.06 -3.74
N GLU A 338 15.04 -36.91 -2.71
CA GLU A 338 13.84 -37.18 -1.91
C GLU A 338 14.03 -36.81 -0.43
N ALA A 339 13.98 -35.51 -0.14
CA ALA A 339 13.75 -34.99 1.20
C ALA A 339 12.28 -35.25 1.64
N ARG A 340 11.88 -36.53 1.65
CA ARG A 340 10.50 -37.00 1.81
C ARG A 340 10.35 -37.74 3.14
N ILE A 341 9.41 -37.30 3.96
CA ILE A 341 8.94 -37.98 5.16
C ILE A 341 7.67 -38.74 4.77
N ALA A 342 7.64 -40.05 5.01
CA ALA A 342 6.45 -40.86 4.79
C ALA A 342 5.82 -41.27 6.12
N ILE A 343 4.50 -41.21 6.20
CA ILE A 343 3.70 -41.57 7.38
C ILE A 343 2.64 -42.55 6.94
N ASP A 344 2.69 -43.76 7.47
CA ASP A 344 1.73 -44.82 7.18
C ASP A 344 0.70 -44.91 8.31
N PHE A 345 -0.56 -44.83 7.93
CA PHE A 345 -1.70 -44.99 8.82
C PHE A 345 -2.31 -46.38 8.67
N GLY A 346 -2.44 -47.09 9.78
CA GLY A 346 -3.16 -48.35 9.87
C GLY A 346 -4.67 -48.18 9.69
N PRO A 347 -5.41 -49.28 9.50
CA PRO A 347 -6.86 -49.23 9.39
C PRO A 347 -7.51 -48.83 10.72
N VAL A 348 -8.70 -48.23 10.64
CA VAL A 348 -9.61 -47.97 11.78
C VAL A 348 -11.02 -48.41 11.36
N PRO A 349 -11.35 -49.72 11.49
CA PRO A 349 -12.62 -50.29 11.04
C PRO A 349 -13.85 -49.63 11.68
N SER A 350 -13.76 -49.20 12.93
CA SER A 350 -14.84 -48.51 13.65
C SER A 350 -15.29 -47.20 12.99
N LEU A 351 -14.39 -46.58 12.21
CA LEU A 351 -14.67 -45.40 11.41
C LEU A 351 -14.81 -45.72 9.92
N GLY A 352 -14.60 -46.96 9.48
CA GLY A 352 -14.61 -47.33 8.05
C GLY A 352 -13.37 -46.85 7.28
N PHE A 353 -12.25 -46.63 7.97
CA PHE A 353 -11.00 -46.20 7.35
C PHE A 353 -10.07 -47.39 7.10
N THR A 354 -9.63 -47.58 5.85
CA THR A 354 -8.79 -48.73 5.44
C THR A 354 -7.29 -48.51 5.62
N GLY A 355 -6.88 -47.26 5.87
CA GLY A 355 -5.48 -46.83 5.91
C GLY A 355 -5.16 -45.74 4.88
N ALA A 356 -4.05 -45.06 5.08
CA ALA A 356 -3.52 -44.07 4.15
C ALA A 356 -1.99 -43.97 4.27
N ILE A 357 -1.33 -43.58 3.18
CA ILE A 357 0.10 -43.24 3.18
C ILE A 357 0.20 -41.75 2.87
N CYS A 358 0.79 -41.01 3.80
CA CYS A 358 1.07 -39.59 3.63
C CYS A 358 2.54 -39.39 3.30
N SER A 359 2.83 -38.66 2.25
CA SER A 359 4.17 -38.24 1.87
C SER A 359 4.27 -36.73 2.01
N SER A 360 5.18 -36.24 2.86
CA SER A 360 5.52 -34.83 2.98
C SER A 360 6.92 -34.58 2.44
N VAL A 361 7.02 -33.73 1.42
CA VAL A 361 8.30 -33.38 0.77
C VAL A 361 8.74 -32.00 1.23
N PHE A 362 9.94 -31.92 1.81
CA PHE A 362 10.58 -30.67 2.17
C PHE A 362 11.30 -30.03 0.99
N ARG A 363 11.11 -28.71 0.83
CA ARG A 363 11.83 -27.87 -0.12
C ARG A 363 12.06 -26.49 0.46
N HIS A 364 13.11 -25.82 0.00
CA HIS A 364 13.23 -24.38 0.10
C HIS A 364 12.38 -23.70 -0.99
N GLY A 365 11.61 -22.69 -0.62
CA GLY A 365 10.80 -21.90 -1.55
C GLY A 365 10.97 -20.41 -1.32
N LEU A 366 11.10 -19.65 -2.41
CA LEU A 366 11.03 -18.20 -2.36
C LEU A 366 9.58 -17.77 -2.21
N TYR A 367 9.30 -16.95 -1.21
CA TYR A 367 7.96 -16.45 -0.92
C TYR A 367 8.02 -14.98 -0.46
N PRO A 368 7.17 -14.08 -1.00
CA PRO A 368 7.05 -12.72 -0.51
C PRO A 368 6.31 -12.68 0.83
N VAL A 369 6.88 -12.04 1.83
CA VAL A 369 6.21 -11.76 3.11
C VAL A 369 6.07 -10.27 3.30
N ASN A 370 4.92 -9.83 3.80
CA ASN A 370 4.82 -8.46 4.27
C ASN A 370 5.47 -8.40 5.66
N VAL A 371 6.38 -7.46 5.85
CA VAL A 371 7.14 -7.31 7.08
C VAL A 371 6.90 -5.92 7.63
N TRP A 372 6.84 -5.83 8.95
CA TRP A 372 6.83 -4.58 9.67
C TRP A 372 7.80 -4.62 10.85
N ILE A 373 8.81 -3.74 10.83
CA ILE A 373 9.69 -3.46 11.97
C ILE A 373 9.47 -2.00 12.36
N ILE A 374 9.03 -1.75 13.59
CA ILE A 374 8.80 -0.41 14.14
C ILE A 374 9.77 -0.15 15.28
N ASP A 375 10.43 1.00 15.30
CA ASP A 375 11.20 1.48 16.45
C ASP A 375 12.18 0.44 17.04
N ARG A 376 12.79 -0.37 16.17
CA ARG A 376 13.72 -1.47 16.51
C ARG A 376 13.11 -2.59 17.37
N GLN A 377 11.78 -2.72 17.36
CA GLN A 377 11.10 -3.86 17.97
C GLN A 377 11.28 -5.12 17.11
N SER A 378 10.86 -6.27 17.65
CA SER A 378 10.80 -7.52 16.89
C SER A 378 9.94 -7.34 15.64
N PRO A 379 10.30 -7.95 14.50
CA PRO A 379 9.47 -7.90 13.33
C PRO A 379 8.08 -8.46 13.63
N ASP A 380 7.08 -7.92 12.95
CA ASP A 380 5.86 -8.65 12.66
C ASP A 380 5.89 -9.02 11.19
N LEU A 381 5.39 -10.21 10.86
CA LEU A 381 5.29 -10.68 9.49
C LEU A 381 3.90 -11.21 9.20
N SER A 382 3.51 -11.03 7.94
CA SER A 382 2.27 -11.56 7.38
C SER A 382 2.56 -12.28 6.07
N LEU A 383 2.14 -13.54 6.01
CA LEU A 383 2.26 -14.40 4.82
C LEU A 383 1.12 -14.12 3.83
N ASN A 384 0.06 -13.46 4.29
CA ASN A 384 -1.15 -13.16 3.52
C ASN A 384 -1.35 -11.66 3.28
N HIS A 385 -0.29 -10.87 3.48
CA HIS A 385 -0.27 -9.41 3.29
C HIS A 385 -1.41 -8.72 4.03
N TYR A 386 -1.65 -9.14 5.28
CA TYR A 386 -2.74 -8.66 6.14
C TYR A 386 -4.13 -8.79 5.50
N GLY A 387 -4.30 -9.76 4.60
CA GLY A 387 -5.55 -10.07 3.91
C GLY A 387 -5.70 -9.46 2.52
N ASP A 388 -4.68 -8.74 2.03
CA ASP A 388 -4.67 -8.10 0.71
C ASP A 388 -4.26 -9.06 -0.42
N GLU A 389 -3.30 -9.95 -0.17
CA GLU A 389 -2.75 -10.89 -1.17
C GLU A 389 -2.67 -12.31 -0.60
N LEU A 390 -3.71 -13.11 -0.89
CA LEU A 390 -3.86 -14.47 -0.37
C LEU A 390 -3.23 -15.56 -1.26
N HIS A 391 -3.07 -15.29 -2.56
CA HIS A 391 -2.75 -16.32 -3.58
C HIS A 391 -1.37 -16.19 -4.20
N GLN A 392 -0.37 -15.81 -3.39
CA GLN A 392 1.00 -15.73 -3.87
C GLN A 392 1.59 -17.12 -4.15
N ASN A 393 2.41 -17.18 -5.20
CA ASN A 393 3.04 -18.43 -5.62
C ASN A 393 4.39 -18.60 -4.93
N ILE A 394 4.66 -19.82 -4.48
CA ILE A 394 6.00 -20.23 -4.07
C ILE A 394 6.83 -20.50 -5.32
N VAL A 395 8.03 -19.94 -5.37
CA VAL A 395 9.04 -20.31 -6.38
C VAL A 395 10.04 -21.26 -5.72
N TYR A 396 9.93 -22.55 -6.02
CA TYR A 396 10.78 -23.59 -5.42
C TYR A 396 12.23 -23.47 -5.88
N GLU A 397 13.15 -23.54 -4.93
CA GLU A 397 14.58 -23.64 -5.19
C GLU A 397 14.96 -25.07 -5.61
N ARG A 398 16.13 -25.21 -6.24
CA ARG A 398 16.67 -26.54 -6.57
C ARG A 398 16.98 -27.29 -5.28
N ALA A 399 16.58 -28.55 -5.26
CA ALA A 399 16.88 -29.50 -4.19
C ALA A 399 18.37 -29.48 -3.82
N ASN A 400 18.68 -29.41 -2.53
CA ASN A 400 20.06 -29.47 -2.03
C ASN A 400 20.22 -30.57 -0.96
N ALA A 401 21.44 -30.87 -0.55
CA ALA A 401 21.71 -31.91 0.46
C ALA A 401 21.15 -31.54 1.85
N ALA A 402 21.12 -30.25 2.20
CA ALA A 402 20.56 -29.79 3.47
C ALA A 402 19.04 -30.04 3.56
N ASP A 403 18.33 -30.08 2.42
CA ASP A 403 16.91 -30.46 2.40
C ASP A 403 16.69 -31.84 3.03
N PHE A 404 17.58 -32.79 2.73
CA PHE A 404 17.53 -34.13 3.28
C PHE A 404 17.75 -34.12 4.80
N ASP A 405 18.77 -33.40 5.27
CA ASP A 405 19.11 -33.33 6.70
C ASP A 405 17.98 -32.70 7.52
N VAL A 406 17.37 -31.63 7.00
CA VAL A 406 16.21 -30.98 7.61
C VAL A 406 15.01 -31.93 7.63
N ALA A 407 14.66 -32.57 6.50
CA ALA A 407 13.55 -33.52 6.44
C ALA A 407 13.76 -34.72 7.36
N ASN A 408 14.99 -35.24 7.44
CA ASN A 408 15.34 -36.33 8.32
C ASN A 408 15.23 -35.92 9.80
N GLY A 409 15.71 -34.72 10.15
CA GLY A 409 15.55 -34.16 11.49
C GLY A 409 14.08 -34.04 11.90
N VAL A 410 13.24 -33.45 11.04
CA VAL A 410 11.80 -33.31 11.29
C VAL A 410 11.12 -34.67 11.39
N GLY A 411 11.48 -35.63 10.52
CA GLY A 411 10.95 -36.99 10.57
C GLY A 411 11.32 -37.74 11.85
N VAL A 412 12.57 -37.61 12.32
CA VAL A 412 13.02 -38.20 13.59
C VAL A 412 12.23 -37.60 14.75
N GLN A 413 12.12 -36.28 14.81
CA GLN A 413 11.34 -35.63 15.86
C GLN A 413 9.88 -36.06 15.82
N ALA A 414 9.26 -36.12 14.63
CA ALA A 414 7.88 -36.57 14.47
C ALA A 414 7.68 -38.00 15.00
N ARG A 415 8.58 -38.92 14.67
CA ARG A 415 8.56 -40.30 15.18
C ARG A 415 8.65 -40.36 16.69
N ASP A 416 9.51 -39.54 17.29
CA ASP A 416 9.77 -39.58 18.72
C ASP A 416 8.62 -38.93 19.54
N ILE A 417 7.96 -37.89 19.00
CA ILE A 417 6.83 -37.23 19.68
C ILE A 417 5.47 -37.91 19.45
N MET A 418 5.29 -38.68 18.37
CA MET A 418 3.98 -39.27 18.03
C MET A 418 3.38 -40.12 19.17
N PRO A 419 4.14 -41.00 19.86
CA PRO A 419 3.62 -41.74 21.01
C PRO A 419 3.23 -40.83 22.17
N ARG A 420 3.86 -39.65 22.32
CA ARG A 420 3.52 -38.68 23.37
C ARG A 420 2.27 -37.88 23.02
N LEU A 421 2.05 -37.59 21.73
CA LEU A 421 0.80 -37.00 21.24
C LEU A 421 -0.39 -37.92 21.52
N GLU A 422 -0.21 -39.24 21.37
CA GLU A 422 -1.25 -40.23 21.65
C GLU A 422 -1.71 -40.20 23.12
N LEU A 423 -0.77 -39.98 24.05
CA LEU A 423 -1.07 -39.83 25.48
C LEU A 423 -1.87 -38.56 25.81
N LEU A 424 -1.92 -37.56 24.91
CA LEU A 424 -2.76 -36.37 25.09
C LEU A 424 -4.24 -36.62 24.76
N VAL A 425 -4.55 -37.71 24.05
CA VAL A 425 -5.92 -38.09 23.64
C VAL A 425 -6.22 -39.56 23.97
N PRO A 426 -6.08 -39.98 25.25
CA PRO A 426 -6.08 -41.40 25.62
C PRO A 426 -7.43 -42.09 25.43
N ALA A 427 -8.54 -41.34 25.45
CA ALA A 427 -9.88 -41.92 25.35
C ALA A 427 -10.25 -42.36 23.91
N THR A 428 -9.76 -41.63 22.90
CA THR A 428 -10.09 -41.87 21.49
C THR A 428 -8.93 -42.48 20.71
N GLY A 429 -7.70 -42.32 21.18
CA GLY A 429 -6.49 -42.56 20.39
C GLY A 429 -6.23 -41.41 19.42
N LEU A 430 -4.99 -41.36 18.91
CA LEU A 430 -4.53 -40.25 18.07
C LEU A 430 -5.08 -40.31 16.63
N LEU A 431 -4.99 -41.48 15.99
CA LEU A 431 -5.46 -41.65 14.61
C LEU A 431 -6.97 -41.44 14.48
N PRO A 432 -7.85 -42.01 15.34
CA PRO A 432 -9.27 -41.69 15.31
C PRO A 432 -9.55 -40.19 15.47
N GLN A 433 -8.79 -39.50 16.32
CA GLN A 433 -8.93 -38.04 16.47
C GLN A 433 -8.54 -37.28 15.19
N PHE A 434 -7.47 -37.69 14.49
CA PHE A 434 -7.10 -37.12 13.20
C PHE A 434 -8.17 -37.37 12.12
N LEU A 435 -8.79 -38.55 12.10
CA LEU A 435 -9.89 -38.85 11.19
C LEU A 435 -11.14 -38.01 11.48
N LEU A 436 -11.47 -37.75 12.75
CA LEU A 436 -12.56 -36.84 13.11
C LEU A 436 -12.29 -35.40 12.65
N ILE A 437 -11.05 -34.91 12.79
CA ILE A 437 -10.65 -33.61 12.25
C ILE A 437 -10.78 -33.61 10.72
N SER A 438 -10.30 -34.66 10.05
CA SER A 438 -10.40 -34.83 8.60
C SER A 438 -11.84 -34.75 8.11
N ARG A 439 -12.78 -35.42 8.77
CA ARG A 439 -14.22 -35.37 8.42
C ARG A 439 -14.85 -34.02 8.67
N ASN A 440 -14.44 -33.32 9.72
CA ASN A 440 -14.87 -31.94 9.94
C ASN A 440 -14.36 -31.02 8.83
N LEU A 441 -13.14 -31.24 8.33
CA LEU A 441 -12.61 -30.49 7.17
C LEU A 441 -13.40 -30.80 5.90
N GLN A 442 -13.79 -32.06 5.65
CA GLN A 442 -14.65 -32.44 4.53
C GLN A 442 -16.02 -31.77 4.58
N ALA A 443 -16.58 -31.61 5.79
CA ALA A 443 -17.87 -30.92 5.97
C ALA A 443 -17.78 -29.40 5.72
N ILE A 444 -16.59 -28.82 5.86
CA ILE A 444 -16.35 -27.38 5.71
C ILE A 444 -16.00 -27.02 4.26
N ASP A 445 -15.16 -27.82 3.62
CA ASP A 445 -14.68 -27.56 2.26
C ASP A 445 -14.95 -28.76 1.36
N PRO A 446 -15.86 -28.65 0.37
CA PRO A 446 -16.27 -29.77 -0.48
C PRO A 446 -15.13 -30.29 -1.38
N ILE A 447 -14.05 -29.53 -1.55
CA ILE A 447 -12.86 -29.99 -2.28
C ILE A 447 -12.17 -31.11 -1.49
N VAL A 448 -12.19 -31.03 -0.16
CA VAL A 448 -11.69 -32.08 0.73
C VAL A 448 -12.76 -33.17 0.78
N ASN A 449 -12.62 -34.19 -0.06
CA ASN A 449 -13.68 -35.19 -0.28
C ASN A 449 -13.35 -36.60 0.24
N THR A 450 -12.18 -36.80 0.85
CA THR A 450 -11.74 -38.09 1.40
C THR A 450 -11.03 -37.93 2.73
N ASP A 451 -11.06 -38.99 3.55
CA ASP A 451 -10.33 -39.04 4.82
C ASP A 451 -8.82 -38.81 4.59
N ALA A 452 -8.26 -39.36 3.49
CA ALA A 452 -6.86 -39.16 3.10
C ALA A 452 -6.56 -37.68 2.80
N MET A 453 -7.41 -36.98 2.04
CA MET A 453 -7.18 -35.55 1.76
C MET A 453 -7.30 -34.67 3.01
N GLY A 454 -8.22 -34.97 3.93
CA GLY A 454 -8.22 -34.24 5.21
C GLY A 454 -7.00 -34.59 6.07
N LEU A 455 -6.50 -35.83 6.03
CA LEU A 455 -5.26 -36.23 6.69
C LEU A 455 -4.03 -35.51 6.11
N SER A 456 -4.00 -35.16 4.82
CA SER A 456 -2.88 -34.38 4.26
C SER A 456 -2.81 -32.99 4.85
N ILE A 457 -3.96 -32.38 5.16
CA ILE A 457 -4.04 -31.09 5.85
C ILE A 457 -3.54 -31.23 7.29
N VAL A 458 -4.06 -32.21 8.02
CA VAL A 458 -3.66 -32.45 9.42
C VAL A 458 -2.16 -32.74 9.51
N MET A 459 -1.62 -33.61 8.64
CA MET A 459 -0.21 -33.98 8.66
C MET A 459 0.71 -32.86 8.19
N GLY A 460 0.32 -32.12 7.15
CA GLY A 460 1.11 -30.96 6.70
C GLY A 460 1.26 -29.94 7.82
N VAL A 461 0.16 -29.58 8.48
CA VAL A 461 0.19 -28.64 9.61
C VAL A 461 0.94 -29.24 10.82
N LEU A 462 0.72 -30.51 11.15
CA LEU A 462 1.42 -31.17 12.26
C LEU A 462 2.95 -31.11 12.05
N LEU A 463 3.44 -31.58 10.90
CA LEU A 463 4.87 -31.58 10.58
C LEU A 463 5.44 -30.16 10.53
N GLN A 464 4.69 -29.21 9.96
CA GLN A 464 5.12 -27.81 9.92
C GLN A 464 5.19 -27.19 11.32
N ASN A 465 4.30 -27.58 12.23
CA ASN A 465 4.33 -27.14 13.62
C ASN A 465 5.52 -27.75 14.38
N ILE A 466 5.82 -29.03 14.19
CA ILE A 466 7.03 -29.67 14.76
C ILE A 466 8.26 -28.87 14.37
N PHE A 467 8.37 -28.54 13.10
CA PHE A 467 9.45 -27.72 12.56
C PHE A 467 9.43 -26.29 13.12
N SER A 468 8.25 -25.70 13.31
CA SER A 468 8.14 -24.37 13.92
C SER A 468 8.66 -24.33 15.35
N THR A 469 8.57 -25.44 16.11
CA THR A 469 9.12 -25.51 17.48
C THR A 469 10.65 -25.64 17.55
N SER A 470 11.30 -26.02 16.44
CA SER A 470 12.76 -26.21 16.38
C SER A 470 13.52 -24.87 16.38
N ASN A 471 14.78 -24.89 16.81
CA ASN A 471 15.78 -23.94 16.38
C ASN A 471 16.17 -24.19 14.92
N LYS A 472 16.58 -23.13 14.22
CA LYS A 472 16.95 -23.16 12.80
C LYS A 472 18.40 -22.74 12.64
N TYR A 473 19.17 -23.54 11.90
CA TYR A 473 20.53 -23.20 11.51
C TYR A 473 20.53 -22.66 10.08
N TRP A 474 20.36 -21.36 9.95
CA TRP A 474 20.41 -20.68 8.67
C TRP A 474 21.86 -20.52 8.20
N SER A 475 22.10 -20.61 6.89
CA SER A 475 23.41 -20.31 6.30
C SER A 475 23.83 -18.87 6.64
N PRO A 476 25.08 -18.63 7.07
CA PRO A 476 25.51 -17.30 7.46
C PRO A 476 25.44 -16.32 6.28
N LEU A 477 25.01 -15.09 6.55
CA LEU A 477 25.01 -14.03 5.55
C LEU A 477 26.47 -13.59 5.25
N PRO A 478 26.91 -13.55 3.98
CA PRO A 478 28.26 -13.11 3.60
C PRO A 478 28.47 -11.62 3.91
N PRO A 479 29.70 -11.13 4.11
CA PRO A 479 29.96 -9.73 4.48
C PRO A 479 29.61 -8.70 3.39
N SER A 480 29.31 -9.15 2.17
CA SER A 480 28.92 -8.30 1.05
C SER A 480 27.94 -9.02 0.13
N LEU A 481 27.20 -8.26 -0.68
CA LEU A 481 26.28 -8.82 -1.67
C LEU A 481 27.04 -9.71 -2.69
N PRO A 482 26.56 -10.94 -2.96
CA PRO A 482 27.12 -11.80 -3.99
C PRO A 482 27.09 -11.13 -5.37
N SER A 483 28.11 -11.41 -6.19
CA SER A 483 28.20 -10.90 -7.57
C SER A 483 27.33 -11.70 -8.56
N ARG A 484 26.89 -12.90 -8.19
CA ARG A 484 25.99 -13.73 -9.00
C ARG A 484 24.54 -13.41 -8.68
N PHE A 485 23.77 -13.02 -9.70
CA PHE A 485 22.36 -12.66 -9.53
C PHE A 485 21.50 -13.82 -9.00
N GLU A 486 21.87 -15.07 -9.27
CA GLU A 486 21.15 -16.26 -8.81
C GLU A 486 21.23 -16.47 -7.29
N GLU A 487 22.24 -15.87 -6.64
CA GLU A 487 22.48 -15.92 -5.20
C GLU A 487 21.88 -14.71 -4.47
N VAL A 488 21.23 -13.81 -5.20
CA VAL A 488 20.65 -12.55 -4.69
C VAL A 488 19.13 -12.59 -4.82
N ILE A 489 18.45 -12.23 -3.75
CA ILE A 489 17.01 -11.99 -3.72
C ILE A 489 16.79 -10.48 -3.80
N SER A 490 15.85 -10.07 -4.63
CA SER A 490 15.40 -8.68 -4.66
C SER A 490 13.95 -8.55 -4.22
N SER A 491 13.71 -7.56 -3.38
CA SER A 491 12.42 -7.31 -2.73
C SER A 491 11.99 -5.86 -2.94
N TYR A 492 10.71 -5.66 -3.24
CA TYR A 492 10.10 -4.36 -3.53
C TYR A 492 8.57 -4.44 -3.37
N PRO A 493 7.89 -3.38 -2.91
CA PRO A 493 8.46 -2.15 -2.36
C PRO A 493 8.79 -2.29 -0.87
N ILE A 494 9.88 -1.65 -0.45
CA ILE A 494 10.27 -1.47 0.94
C ILE A 494 10.26 0.02 1.27
N GLN A 495 9.58 0.37 2.36
CA GLN A 495 9.53 1.70 2.94
C GLN A 495 10.33 1.73 4.23
N TRP A 496 11.32 2.60 4.29
CA TRP A 496 12.19 2.72 5.45
C TRP A 496 11.58 3.67 6.47
N GLN A 497 11.43 3.21 7.72
CA GLN A 497 11.19 4.09 8.84
C GLN A 497 12.54 4.73 9.20
N LEU A 498 12.77 5.92 8.65
CA LEU A 498 13.91 6.74 9.03
C LEU A 498 13.60 7.37 10.38
N TYR A 499 14.59 7.41 11.27
CA TYR A 499 14.46 8.25 12.46
C TYR A 499 14.30 9.69 11.97
N GLY A 500 13.13 10.27 12.22
CA GLY A 500 12.94 11.71 12.14
C GLY A 500 13.82 12.33 13.22
N SER A 501 15.08 12.58 12.90
CA SER A 501 15.98 13.23 13.84
C SER A 501 15.44 14.62 14.13
N SER A 502 15.10 14.87 15.38
CA SER A 502 15.29 16.19 15.97
C SER A 502 16.75 16.66 15.72
N PRO A 503 17.00 17.97 15.74
CA PRO A 503 17.79 18.67 14.75
C PRO A 503 19.31 18.42 14.86
N ARG A 504 19.94 17.73 13.89
CA ARG A 504 21.41 17.63 13.72
C ARG A 504 21.96 17.51 12.28
N MET A 505 21.18 17.65 11.20
CA MET A 505 21.68 17.47 9.82
C MET A 505 21.60 18.73 8.94
N ASN A 506 22.43 18.82 7.91
CA ASN A 506 22.48 19.93 6.93
C ASN A 506 21.12 20.25 6.26
N TRP A 507 20.17 19.30 6.26
CA TRP A 507 18.80 19.56 5.80
C TRP A 507 18.04 20.53 6.70
N GLU A 508 18.46 20.74 7.95
CA GLU A 508 17.89 21.79 8.82
C GLU A 508 18.26 23.18 8.37
N TRP A 509 19.46 23.40 7.82
CA TRP A 509 19.76 24.68 7.18
C TRP A 509 18.92 24.88 5.93
N ALA A 510 18.57 23.80 5.23
CA ALA A 510 17.59 23.86 4.15
C ALA A 510 16.18 24.13 4.68
N ALA A 511 15.74 23.50 5.78
CA ALA A 511 14.44 23.75 6.41
C ALA A 511 14.33 25.16 6.99
N VAL A 512 15.39 25.66 7.62
CA VAL A 512 15.51 27.05 8.09
C VAL A 512 15.54 28.01 6.90
N ALA A 513 16.27 27.70 5.83
CA ALA A 513 16.25 28.51 4.61
C ALA A 513 14.85 28.52 3.97
N ILE A 514 14.16 27.38 3.92
CA ILE A 514 12.77 27.27 3.45
C ILE A 514 11.84 28.07 4.36
N LEU A 515 11.94 27.94 5.68
CA LEU A 515 11.17 28.72 6.64
C LEU A 515 11.45 30.22 6.52
N VAL A 516 12.70 30.62 6.27
CA VAL A 516 13.09 32.00 6.01
C VAL A 516 12.53 32.49 4.68
N ILE A 517 12.54 31.68 3.61
CA ILE A 517 11.93 32.02 2.33
C ILE A 517 10.41 32.18 2.48
N VAL A 518 9.76 31.26 3.19
CA VAL A 518 8.33 31.31 3.52
C VAL A 518 8.03 32.57 4.34
N LEU A 519 8.83 32.85 5.37
CA LEU A 519 8.71 34.04 6.21
C LEU A 519 8.89 35.33 5.39
N LEU A 520 9.93 35.41 4.55
CA LEU A 520 10.18 36.55 3.68
C LEU A 520 9.05 36.74 2.67
N SER A 521 8.50 35.64 2.13
CA SER A 521 7.36 35.68 1.22
C SER A 521 6.09 36.14 1.92
N PHE A 522 5.86 35.72 3.16
CA PHE A 522 4.77 36.22 4.00
C PHE A 522 4.93 37.71 4.31
N CYS A 523 6.12 38.13 4.73
CA CYS A 523 6.43 39.53 5.01
C CYS A 523 6.31 40.41 3.77
N PHE A 524 6.76 39.91 2.61
CA PHE A 524 6.65 40.61 1.33
C PHE A 524 5.21 40.69 0.83
N GLY A 525 4.44 39.59 0.92
CA GLY A 525 3.01 39.59 0.63
C GLY A 525 2.24 40.54 1.53
N MET A 526 2.52 40.52 2.84
CA MET A 526 1.94 41.44 3.81
C MET A 526 2.33 42.90 3.53
N TYR A 527 3.60 43.16 3.17
CA TYR A 527 4.06 44.48 2.75
C TYR A 527 3.33 44.96 1.50
N GLN A 528 3.14 44.10 0.49
CA GLN A 528 2.37 44.45 -0.70
C GLN A 528 0.90 44.74 -0.40
N THR A 529 0.27 43.94 0.46
CA THR A 529 -1.11 44.16 0.88
C THR A 529 -1.25 45.46 1.70
N LEU A 530 -0.32 45.76 2.61
CA LEU A 530 -0.38 46.98 3.44
C LEU A 530 0.03 48.24 2.67
N ARG A 531 1.07 48.17 1.83
CA ARG A 531 1.64 49.32 1.13
C ARG A 531 0.93 49.64 -0.18
N TYR A 532 0.65 48.61 -0.98
CA TYR A 532 0.06 48.76 -2.31
C TYR A 532 -1.43 48.40 -2.37
N TRP A 533 -2.00 47.92 -1.26
CA TRP A 533 -3.40 47.52 -1.16
C TRP A 533 -3.76 46.47 -2.23
N MET A 534 -2.82 45.55 -2.48
CA MET A 534 -2.96 44.45 -3.43
C MET A 534 -3.31 43.16 -2.67
N ALA A 535 -4.45 42.58 -3.00
CA ALA A 535 -4.78 41.19 -2.70
C ALA A 535 -4.55 40.34 -3.97
N PRO A 536 -4.27 39.03 -3.87
CA PRO A 536 -4.34 38.16 -5.03
C PRO A 536 -5.72 38.34 -5.67
N GLY A 537 -5.75 38.51 -6.99
CA GLY A 537 -7.01 38.75 -7.68
C GLY A 537 -7.97 37.58 -7.45
N SER A 538 -9.26 37.88 -7.28
CA SER A 538 -10.31 36.84 -7.20
C SER A 538 -10.35 35.93 -8.44
N TRP A 539 -9.76 36.40 -9.54
CA TRP A 539 -9.55 35.64 -10.77
C TRP A 539 -8.57 34.46 -10.67
N VAL A 540 -7.80 34.36 -9.58
CA VAL A 540 -6.89 33.22 -9.32
C VAL A 540 -7.61 32.06 -8.60
N GLN A 541 -8.87 32.27 -8.18
CA GLN A 541 -9.77 31.25 -7.67
C GLN A 541 -10.56 30.61 -8.83
N LEU A 542 -11.00 29.35 -8.68
CA LEU A 542 -11.67 28.57 -9.74
C LEU A 542 -12.78 29.36 -10.45
N ASP A 543 -13.63 30.06 -9.69
CA ASP A 543 -14.76 30.81 -10.24
C ASP A 543 -14.32 32.01 -11.09
N GLY A 544 -13.30 32.72 -10.62
CA GLY A 544 -12.72 33.84 -11.36
C GLY A 544 -11.86 33.38 -12.54
N MET A 545 -11.28 32.18 -12.47
CA MET A 545 -10.56 31.51 -13.57
C MET A 545 -11.52 31.10 -14.69
N ILE A 546 -12.70 30.57 -14.35
CA ILE A 546 -13.78 30.27 -15.33
C ILE A 546 -14.29 31.55 -15.98
N MET A 547 -14.42 32.63 -15.21
CA MET A 547 -14.85 33.94 -15.72
C MET A 547 -13.84 34.53 -16.72
N ILE A 548 -12.53 34.43 -16.46
CA ILE A 548 -11.49 34.86 -17.42
C ILE A 548 -11.47 33.96 -18.65
N ALA A 549 -11.56 32.64 -18.47
CA ALA A 549 -11.58 31.69 -19.59
C ALA A 549 -12.75 31.96 -20.56
N GLN A 550 -13.90 32.39 -20.05
CA GLN A 550 -15.07 32.81 -20.84
C GLN A 550 -14.92 34.18 -21.51
N GLN A 551 -14.02 35.04 -21.02
CA GLN A 551 -13.73 36.37 -21.57
C GLN A 551 -12.54 36.40 -22.53
N SER A 552 -11.77 35.32 -22.62
CA SER A 552 -10.71 35.14 -23.63
C SER A 552 -11.30 35.23 -25.05
N PRO A 553 -10.60 35.84 -26.03
CA PRO A 553 -11.01 35.77 -27.43
C PRO A 553 -11.16 34.30 -27.85
N PRO A 554 -12.18 33.95 -28.65
CA PRO A 554 -12.23 32.63 -29.27
C PRO A 554 -10.94 32.40 -30.08
N LEU A 555 -10.43 31.16 -30.04
CA LEU A 555 -9.22 30.67 -30.72
C LEU A 555 -9.33 30.69 -32.26
N ASP A 556 -9.93 31.74 -32.85
CA ASP A 556 -10.13 31.87 -34.29
C ASP A 556 -8.84 32.28 -35.03
N ASP A 557 -7.71 32.42 -34.34
CA ASP A 557 -6.41 32.82 -34.91
C ASP A 557 -5.36 31.69 -34.96
N ILE A 558 -5.74 30.43 -34.69
CA ILE A 558 -4.90 29.26 -34.97
C ILE A 558 -5.51 28.54 -36.17
N GLY A 559 -4.85 28.64 -37.32
CA GLY A 559 -5.29 28.18 -38.64
C GLY A 559 -5.49 26.67 -38.85
N ASP A 560 -5.90 25.93 -37.83
CA ASP A 560 -6.18 24.49 -37.88
C ASP A 560 -7.58 24.15 -37.31
N GLU A 561 -8.62 24.80 -37.83
CA GLU A 561 -10.04 24.54 -37.51
C GLU A 561 -10.50 23.10 -37.83
N LYS A 562 -9.73 22.28 -38.55
CA LYS A 562 -10.18 20.97 -39.04
C LYS A 562 -9.98 19.78 -38.09
N LYS A 563 -9.39 19.95 -36.91
CA LYS A 563 -9.12 18.83 -35.98
C LYS A 563 -9.68 18.95 -34.57
N ALA A 564 -10.21 20.09 -34.17
CA ALA A 564 -10.79 20.26 -32.83
C ALA A 564 -12.33 20.12 -32.91
N GLN A 565 -12.87 19.00 -32.43
CA GLN A 565 -14.31 18.90 -32.14
C GLN A 565 -14.66 19.95 -31.07
N LYS A 566 -15.31 21.04 -31.47
CA LYS A 566 -15.67 22.18 -30.62
C LYS A 566 -16.75 21.70 -29.62
N ARG A 567 -16.37 21.22 -28.44
CA ARG A 567 -17.32 20.96 -27.35
C ARG A 567 -17.49 22.23 -26.53
N ILE A 568 -18.70 22.78 -26.54
CA ILE A 568 -19.08 23.91 -25.71
C ILE A 568 -19.56 23.34 -24.38
N TYR A 569 -18.91 23.73 -23.30
CA TYR A 569 -19.30 23.36 -21.94
C TYR A 569 -20.07 24.52 -21.31
N SER A 570 -21.23 24.22 -20.72
CA SER A 570 -22.05 25.19 -19.99
C SER A 570 -22.39 24.63 -18.61
N VAL A 571 -22.23 25.43 -17.58
CA VAL A 571 -22.66 25.07 -16.22
C VAL A 571 -24.12 25.43 -16.08
N VAL A 572 -24.96 24.43 -15.86
CA VAL A 572 -26.40 24.62 -15.63
C VAL A 572 -26.68 24.27 -14.18
N LYS A 573 -27.34 25.19 -13.47
CA LYS A 573 -27.81 24.93 -12.12
C LYS A 573 -29.12 24.16 -12.23
N GLU A 574 -29.11 22.89 -11.87
CA GLU A 574 -30.34 22.10 -11.84
C GLU A 574 -31.21 22.52 -10.64
N GLY A 575 -32.51 22.24 -10.73
CA GLY A 575 -33.51 22.69 -9.74
C GLY A 575 -33.27 22.22 -8.31
N SER A 576 -32.35 21.27 -8.08
CA SER A 576 -31.88 20.81 -6.77
C SER A 576 -30.83 21.72 -6.13
N GLY A 577 -30.26 22.68 -6.86
CA GLY A 577 -29.21 23.58 -6.38
C GLY A 577 -27.78 23.12 -6.67
N GLU A 578 -27.59 21.89 -7.18
CA GLU A 578 -26.29 21.42 -7.67
C GLU A 578 -25.94 22.02 -9.05
N LEU A 579 -24.66 22.33 -9.22
CA LEU A 579 -24.11 22.85 -10.48
C LEU A 579 -23.60 21.67 -11.31
N VAL A 580 -24.28 21.38 -12.42
CA VAL A 580 -23.91 20.27 -13.32
C VAL A 580 -23.20 20.84 -14.55
N LEU A 581 -22.05 20.25 -14.89
CA LEU A 581 -21.27 20.61 -16.07
C LEU A 581 -21.85 19.88 -17.30
N SER A 582 -22.57 20.61 -18.14
CA SER A 582 -23.17 20.10 -19.37
C SER A 582 -22.25 20.37 -20.57
N SER A 583 -22.08 19.40 -21.47
CA SER A 583 -21.30 19.58 -22.71
C SER A 583 -22.16 19.33 -23.94
N LYS A 584 -22.05 20.22 -24.93
CA LYS A 584 -22.70 20.07 -26.23
C LYS A 584 -21.65 20.18 -27.34
N VAL A 585 -21.69 19.24 -28.29
CA VAL A 585 -20.83 19.32 -29.49
C VAL A 585 -21.42 20.41 -30.40
N GLY A 586 -20.60 21.41 -30.73
CA GLY A 586 -20.95 22.56 -31.55
C GLY A 586 -20.61 22.37 -33.02
#